data_AF-A0A7R9YXJ4-F1
#
_entry.id   AF-A0A7R9YXJ4-F1
#
_cell.length_a   1.000
_cell.length_b   1.000
_cell.length_c   1.000
_cell.angle_alpha   90.00
_cell.angle_beta   90.00
_cell.angle_gamma   90.00
#
_symmetry.space_group_name_H-M   'P 1'
#
loop_
_entity.id
_entity.type
_entity.pdbx_description
1 polymer ?
#
loop_
_entity_poly.entity_id
_entity_poly.type
_entity_poly.pdbx_seq_one_letter_code
_entity_poly.pdbx_strand_id
1 'polypeptide(L)'
;DGASAPAAGNGAPPSAAAIAAMPAAGGATNPEPFAREAKHMVEMRTLNKDVTLIVEGVDKYNNLFASVLVPGRDPGGAKDSLAELLLSAGYAKVMEFSANMVTGGGQKLRDLERAAKLDKRAIWTNYVPQATNSAKLSGTFTGRVVEVVSGDSLVVKDDASHAERRVQLSSLRAPRMGTRDRPSDAWATEAKEFL
;
A
#
# COMPACT_ATOMS: atom_id res chain seq x y z
N ASP A 1 5.20 -51.67 -39.23
CA ASP A 1 4.54 -51.37 -37.95
C ASP A 1 5.47 -51.55 -36.77
N GLY A 2 5.39 -50.66 -35.78
CA GLY A 2 5.92 -50.93 -34.43
C GLY A 2 7.08 -50.05 -33.98
N ALA A 3 6.76 -48.82 -33.58
CA ALA A 3 7.66 -47.86 -32.95
C ALA A 3 8.22 -48.34 -31.59
N SER A 4 9.47 -48.00 -31.29
CA SER A 4 10.00 -47.96 -29.92
C SER A 4 10.98 -46.78 -29.76
N ALA A 5 10.89 -46.13 -28.61
CA ALA A 5 11.10 -44.71 -28.34
C ALA A 5 12.55 -44.18 -28.45
N PRO A 6 12.74 -42.87 -28.74
CA PRO A 6 13.92 -42.13 -28.30
C PRO A 6 13.66 -41.41 -26.95
N ALA A 7 14.64 -41.49 -26.06
CA ALA A 7 14.66 -40.82 -24.77
C ALA A 7 14.86 -39.30 -24.94
N ALA A 8 14.02 -38.51 -24.27
CA ALA A 8 14.12 -37.05 -24.22
C ALA A 8 14.30 -36.57 -22.77
N GLY A 9 15.29 -35.70 -22.57
CA GLY A 9 15.11 -34.40 -21.91
C GLY A 9 15.10 -34.30 -20.38
N ASN A 10 16.16 -33.67 -19.86
CA ASN A 10 16.20 -32.59 -18.85
C ASN A 10 15.18 -32.55 -17.69
N GLY A 11 15.71 -32.31 -16.48
CA GLY A 11 15.01 -31.44 -15.52
C GLY A 11 15.25 -31.80 -14.05
N ALA A 12 16.35 -31.32 -13.48
CA ALA A 12 16.44 -31.11 -12.03
C ALA A 12 15.33 -30.11 -11.59
N PRO A 13 14.77 -30.26 -10.38
CA PRO A 13 13.49 -29.66 -10.02
C PRO A 13 13.61 -28.13 -9.85
N PRO A 14 12.64 -27.33 -10.34
CA PRO A 14 12.60 -25.91 -10.02
C PRO A 14 12.21 -25.70 -8.55
N SER A 15 13.07 -24.93 -7.88
CA SER A 15 12.90 -24.32 -6.56
C SER A 15 11.52 -23.68 -6.37
N ALA A 16 11.00 -23.84 -5.15
CA ALA A 16 9.77 -23.25 -4.65
C ALA A 16 9.67 -21.74 -4.95
N ALA A 17 8.83 -21.37 -5.90
CA ALA A 17 8.31 -20.03 -6.07
C ALA A 17 6.92 -20.09 -6.71
N ALA A 18 6.04 -19.24 -6.19
CA ALA A 18 4.72 -18.87 -6.72
C ALA A 18 3.57 -19.86 -6.49
N ILE A 19 2.75 -19.51 -5.48
CA ILE A 19 1.31 -19.34 -5.72
C ILE A 19 0.84 -18.13 -4.93
N ALA A 20 0.95 -16.96 -5.57
CA ALA A 20 0.04 -15.86 -5.32
C ALA A 20 -1.25 -16.18 -6.09
N ALA A 21 -2.36 -16.33 -5.38
CA ALA A 21 -3.68 -16.45 -5.98
C ALA A 21 -4.73 -15.71 -5.15
N MET A 22 -5.29 -14.66 -5.74
CA MET A 22 -6.68 -14.23 -5.57
C MET A 22 -7.31 -14.28 -6.97
N PRO A 23 -8.65 -14.37 -7.16
CA PRO A 23 -9.73 -14.12 -6.20
C PRO A 23 -10.84 -15.22 -6.20
N ALA A 24 -11.71 -15.25 -5.18
CA ALA A 24 -13.07 -15.79 -5.32
C ALA A 24 -14.02 -15.25 -4.25
N ALA A 25 -15.17 -14.73 -4.71
CA ALA A 25 -16.33 -14.41 -3.91
C ALA A 25 -17.09 -15.69 -3.53
N GLY A 26 -17.61 -15.73 -2.30
CA GLY A 26 -18.66 -16.67 -1.88
C GLY A 26 -18.18 -17.99 -1.29
N GLY A 27 -18.08 -18.05 0.05
CA GLY A 27 -17.90 -19.29 0.81
C GLY A 27 -17.22 -18.96 2.13
N ALA A 28 -17.92 -19.20 3.25
CA ALA A 28 -17.54 -18.86 4.64
C ALA A 28 -16.02 -18.68 4.83
N THR A 29 -15.55 -17.44 4.63
CA THR A 29 -14.14 -17.10 4.69
C THR A 29 -13.76 -16.99 6.15
N ASN A 30 -12.74 -17.74 6.56
CA ASN A 30 -12.10 -17.51 7.84
C ASN A 30 -11.72 -16.01 7.90
N PRO A 31 -12.22 -15.23 8.89
CA PRO A 31 -11.97 -13.80 8.95
C PRO A 31 -10.46 -13.53 8.87
N GLU A 32 -10.09 -12.46 8.15
CA GLU A 32 -8.70 -12.02 8.12
C GLU A 32 -8.15 -11.89 9.55
N PRO A 33 -6.85 -12.16 9.78
CA PRO A 33 -6.25 -12.03 11.10
C PRO A 33 -6.60 -10.68 11.72
N PHE A 34 -7.05 -10.70 12.98
CA PHE A 34 -7.50 -9.53 13.75
C PHE A 34 -8.80 -8.85 13.29
N ALA A 35 -9.53 -9.39 12.31
CA ALA A 35 -10.78 -8.79 11.83
C ALA A 35 -11.92 -8.86 12.86
N ARG A 36 -11.98 -9.92 13.70
CA ARG A 36 -12.98 -10.03 14.78
C ARG A 36 -12.72 -9.02 15.89
N GLU A 37 -11.46 -8.84 16.24
CA GLU A 37 -10.97 -7.90 17.25
C GLU A 37 -11.18 -6.46 16.80
N ALA A 38 -10.89 -6.16 15.54
CA ALA A 38 -11.16 -4.87 14.92
C ALA A 38 -12.66 -4.53 14.99
N LYS A 39 -13.52 -5.49 14.58
CA LYS A 39 -14.98 -5.35 14.65
C LYS A 39 -15.45 -5.10 16.08
N HIS A 40 -14.99 -5.91 17.03
CA HIS A 40 -15.38 -5.77 18.44
C HIS A 40 -14.99 -4.40 19.00
N MET A 41 -13.80 -3.88 18.68
CA MET A 41 -13.37 -2.57 19.15
C MET A 41 -14.24 -1.44 18.58
N VAL A 42 -14.61 -1.52 17.30
CA VAL A 42 -15.52 -0.56 16.68
C VAL A 42 -16.89 -0.64 17.36
N GLU A 43 -17.48 -1.84 17.48
CA GLU A 43 -18.79 -2.04 18.11
C GLU A 43 -18.84 -1.47 19.53
N MET A 44 -17.83 -1.76 20.36
CA MET A 44 -17.78 -1.25 21.74
C MET A 44 -17.75 0.29 21.82
N ARG A 45 -17.23 0.96 20.77
CA ARG A 45 -17.05 2.42 20.75
C ARG A 45 -18.18 3.15 20.03
N THR A 46 -18.87 2.51 19.08
CA THR A 46 -19.85 3.18 18.21
C THR A 46 -21.28 2.67 18.38
N LEU A 47 -21.47 1.42 18.80
CA LEU A 47 -22.81 0.82 18.84
C LEU A 47 -23.68 1.55 19.87
N ASN A 48 -24.87 1.97 19.45
CA ASN A 48 -25.85 2.70 20.26
C ASN A 48 -25.31 4.01 20.88
N LYS A 49 -24.36 4.68 20.21
CA LYS A 49 -23.77 5.94 20.65
C LYS A 49 -23.88 7.01 19.56
N ASP A 50 -23.99 8.27 19.98
CA ASP A 50 -24.00 9.39 19.06
C ASP A 50 -22.61 9.61 18.45
N VAL A 51 -22.50 9.50 17.14
CA VAL A 51 -21.26 9.73 16.38
C VAL A 51 -21.39 10.96 15.49
N THR A 52 -20.27 11.63 15.23
CA THR A 52 -20.21 12.75 14.29
C THR A 52 -19.47 12.33 13.04
N LEU A 53 -20.11 12.52 11.89
CA LEU A 53 -19.57 12.16 10.58
C LEU A 53 -19.15 13.42 9.83
N ILE A 54 -17.94 13.42 9.29
CA ILE A 54 -17.45 14.45 8.37
C ILE A 54 -17.35 13.79 7.00
N VAL A 55 -18.21 14.16 6.06
CA VAL A 55 -18.23 13.58 4.73
C VAL A 55 -17.14 14.21 3.87
N GLU A 56 -16.21 13.40 3.39
CA GLU A 56 -15.06 13.82 2.60
C GLU A 56 -15.30 13.63 1.09
N GLY A 57 -16.15 12.66 0.71
CA GLY A 57 -16.44 12.40 -0.69
C GLY A 57 -17.43 11.26 -0.91
N VAL A 58 -17.88 11.13 -2.15
CA VAL A 58 -18.77 10.05 -2.59
C VAL A 58 -18.27 9.52 -3.93
N ASP A 59 -18.17 8.20 -4.08
CA ASP A 59 -17.83 7.58 -5.37
C ASP A 59 -19.06 7.46 -6.28
N LYS A 60 -18.86 7.19 -7.58
CA LYS A 60 -19.90 6.95 -8.59
C LYS A 60 -20.87 5.80 -8.27
N TYR A 61 -20.51 4.94 -7.30
CA TYR A 61 -21.36 3.87 -6.78
C TYR A 61 -22.10 4.25 -5.50
N ASN A 62 -22.17 5.53 -5.13
CA ASN A 62 -22.77 6.04 -3.89
C ASN A 62 -22.12 5.54 -2.60
N ASN A 63 -20.84 5.16 -2.66
CA ASN A 63 -20.05 4.86 -1.48
C ASN A 63 -19.58 6.17 -0.82
N LEU A 64 -20.00 6.41 0.42
CA LEU A 64 -19.61 7.58 1.20
C LEU A 64 -18.26 7.36 1.88
N PHE A 65 -17.34 8.28 1.66
CA PHE A 65 -16.10 8.40 2.42
C PHE A 65 -16.30 9.46 3.48
N ALA A 66 -16.15 9.07 4.75
CA ALA A 66 -16.34 9.97 5.87
C ALA A 66 -15.35 9.67 7.01
N SER A 67 -14.95 10.73 7.70
CA SER A 67 -14.23 10.65 8.96
C SER A 67 -15.25 10.50 10.09
N VAL A 68 -15.13 9.41 10.86
CA VAL A 68 -16.03 9.09 11.98
C VAL A 68 -15.40 9.53 13.29
N LEU A 69 -16.05 10.47 13.96
CA LEU A 69 -15.65 10.95 15.29
C LEU A 69 -16.57 10.34 16.35
N VAL A 70 -15.96 9.65 17.31
CA VAL A 70 -16.64 9.02 18.44
C VAL A 70 -16.52 9.90 19.69
N PRO A 71 -17.51 9.87 20.59
CA PRO A 71 -17.41 10.60 21.85
C PRO A 71 -16.19 10.08 22.63
N GLY A 72 -15.36 11.01 23.09
CA GLY A 72 -14.16 10.71 23.87
C GLY A 72 -14.49 10.12 25.24
N ARG A 73 -13.45 9.83 26.02
CA ARG A 73 -13.58 9.26 27.36
C ARG A 73 -14.36 10.16 28.34
N ASP A 74 -14.24 11.48 28.16
CA ASP A 74 -14.85 12.48 29.03
C ASP A 74 -16.14 13.04 28.39
N PRO A 75 -17.27 13.08 29.13
CA PRO A 75 -18.51 13.71 28.66
C PRO A 75 -18.28 15.21 28.47
N GLY A 76 -18.17 15.67 27.21
CA GLY A 76 -17.86 17.06 26.85
C GLY A 76 -16.40 17.30 26.43
N GLY A 77 -15.56 16.25 26.40
CA GLY A 77 -14.20 16.31 25.90
C GLY A 77 -14.11 16.32 24.36
N ALA A 78 -12.86 16.38 23.86
CA ALA A 78 -12.59 16.24 22.44
C ALA A 78 -13.08 14.88 21.91
N LYS A 79 -13.63 14.87 20.69
CA LYS A 79 -14.05 13.64 20.03
C LYS A 79 -12.81 12.93 19.47
N ASP A 80 -12.77 11.62 19.61
CA ASP A 80 -11.69 10.80 19.07
C ASP A 80 -12.04 10.36 17.64
N SER A 81 -11.05 10.38 16.75
CA SER A 81 -11.23 9.81 15.41
C SER A 81 -11.14 8.29 15.47
N LEU A 82 -12.19 7.60 14.98
CA LEU A 82 -12.22 6.15 14.93
C LEU A 82 -11.09 5.58 14.06
N ALA A 83 -10.74 6.28 12.98
CA ALA A 83 -9.65 5.89 12.10
C ALA A 83 -8.30 5.91 12.84
N GLU A 84 -8.06 6.93 13.67
CA GLU A 84 -6.84 7.04 14.47
C GLU A 84 -6.76 5.94 15.54
N LEU A 85 -7.89 5.62 16.19
CA LEU A 85 -7.97 4.53 17.15
C LEU A 85 -7.68 3.17 16.51
N LEU A 86 -8.22 2.92 15.32
CA LEU A 86 -7.97 1.69 14.57
C LEU A 86 -6.51 1.55 14.10
N LEU A 87 -5.92 2.64 13.61
CA LEU A 87 -4.53 2.64 13.15
C LEU A 87 -3.57 2.48 14.33
N SER A 88 -3.78 3.20 15.44
CA SER A 88 -2.93 3.08 16.63
C SER A 88 -3.00 1.69 17.28
N ALA A 89 -4.15 1.03 17.22
CA ALA A 89 -4.29 -0.36 17.67
C ALA A 89 -3.69 -1.39 16.69
N GLY A 90 -3.34 -0.97 15.46
CA GLY A 90 -2.80 -1.84 14.42
C GLY A 90 -3.86 -2.72 13.75
N TYR A 91 -5.14 -2.33 13.81
CA TYR A 91 -6.24 -3.08 13.20
C TYR A 91 -6.58 -2.63 11.78
N ALA A 92 -5.98 -1.54 11.30
CA ALA A 92 -6.21 -0.98 9.98
C ALA A 92 -4.91 -0.59 9.28
N LYS A 93 -5.02 -0.41 7.95
CA LYS A 93 -3.97 0.14 7.09
C LYS A 93 -4.44 1.46 6.50
N VAL A 94 -3.51 2.37 6.24
CA VAL A 94 -3.83 3.63 5.56
C VAL A 94 -4.02 3.36 4.08
N MET A 95 -5.17 3.75 3.55
CA MET A 95 -5.42 3.73 2.11
C MET A 95 -4.96 5.07 1.51
N GLU A 96 -3.91 5.01 0.68
CA GLU A 96 -3.23 6.21 0.18
C GLU A 96 -4.15 7.12 -0.65
N PHE A 97 -5.07 6.53 -1.43
CA PHE A 97 -6.02 7.31 -2.25
C PHE A 97 -6.98 8.14 -1.38
N SER A 98 -7.42 7.60 -0.24
CA SER A 98 -8.36 8.29 0.65
C SER A 98 -7.67 9.14 1.72
N ALA A 99 -6.40 8.85 2.03
CA ALA A 99 -5.61 9.63 2.98
C ALA A 99 -5.46 11.10 2.55
N ASN A 100 -5.48 11.38 1.24
CA ASN A 100 -5.43 12.74 0.71
C ASN A 100 -6.77 13.47 0.78
N MET A 101 -7.87 12.76 1.03
CA MET A 101 -9.22 13.34 1.15
C MET A 101 -9.60 13.65 2.61
N VAL A 102 -8.83 13.19 3.61
CA VAL A 102 -9.17 13.38 5.03
C VAL A 102 -8.96 14.83 5.46
N THR A 103 -9.99 15.43 6.05
CA THR A 103 -9.94 16.75 6.67
C THR A 103 -8.90 16.77 7.81
N GLY A 104 -7.92 17.66 7.71
CA GLY A 104 -6.76 17.72 8.62
C GLY A 104 -5.51 16.96 8.12
N GLY A 105 -5.60 16.31 6.95
CA GLY A 105 -4.48 15.72 6.22
C GLY A 105 -4.13 14.28 6.64
N GLY A 106 -3.77 13.46 5.66
CA GLY A 106 -3.40 12.04 5.87
C GLY A 106 -2.11 11.80 6.65
N GLN A 107 -1.33 12.85 6.95
CA GLN A 107 -0.03 12.71 7.61
C GLN A 107 -0.15 12.06 8.99
N LYS A 108 -1.14 12.49 9.79
CA LYS A 108 -1.40 11.92 11.12
C LYS A 108 -1.72 10.42 11.05
N LEU A 109 -2.54 10.01 10.08
CA LEU A 109 -2.87 8.61 9.85
C LEU A 109 -1.63 7.79 9.46
N ARG A 110 -0.79 8.32 8.57
CA ARG A 110 0.49 7.68 8.17
C ARG A 110 1.45 7.54 9.35
N ASP A 111 1.49 8.53 10.24
CA ASP A 111 2.36 8.49 11.42
C ASP A 111 1.88 7.46 12.45
N LEU A 112 0.57 7.34 12.68
CA LEU A 112 -0.02 6.31 13.53
C LEU A 112 0.19 4.90 12.97
N GLU A 113 0.05 4.72 11.66
CA GLU A 113 0.35 3.44 11.02
C GLU A 113 1.83 3.08 11.17
N ARG A 114 2.74 4.05 11.00
CA ARG A 114 4.17 3.84 11.21
C ARG A 114 4.46 3.43 12.66
N ALA A 115 3.82 4.07 13.63
CA ALA A 115 3.96 3.69 15.05
C ALA A 115 3.46 2.26 15.29
N ALA A 116 2.30 1.88 14.75
CA ALA A 116 1.76 0.51 14.89
C ALA A 116 2.65 -0.55 14.22
N LYS A 117 3.30 -0.21 13.09
CA LYS A 117 4.30 -1.06 12.44
C LYS A 117 5.56 -1.25 13.28
N LEU A 118 6.06 -0.17 13.88
CA LEU A 118 7.24 -0.21 14.76
C LEU A 118 6.98 -1.08 16.00
N ASP A 119 5.79 -0.94 16.59
CA ASP A 119 5.35 -1.73 17.74
C ASP A 119 4.90 -3.15 17.39
N LYS A 120 4.85 -3.51 16.09
CA LYS A 120 4.37 -4.81 15.58
C LYS A 120 2.99 -5.20 16.13
N ARG A 121 2.08 -4.24 16.21
CA ARG A 121 0.73 -4.45 16.76
C ARG A 121 -0.19 -5.16 15.78
N ALA A 122 -0.98 -6.12 16.28
CA ALA A 122 -2.06 -6.80 15.56
C ALA A 122 -1.66 -7.23 14.13
N ILE A 123 -2.22 -6.61 13.08
CA ILE A 123 -1.94 -7.02 11.69
C ILE A 123 -0.45 -6.85 11.32
N TRP A 124 0.31 -6.11 12.12
CA TRP A 124 1.74 -5.86 11.95
C TRP A 124 2.65 -6.79 12.77
N THR A 125 2.12 -7.80 13.49
CA THR A 125 2.94 -8.70 14.33
C THR A 125 4.04 -9.43 13.55
N ASN A 126 3.75 -9.83 12.32
CA ASN A 126 4.71 -10.45 11.41
C ASN A 126 5.18 -9.48 10.32
N TYR A 127 5.09 -8.16 10.56
CA TYR A 127 5.54 -7.18 9.58
C TYR A 127 7.05 -7.27 9.41
N VAL A 128 7.47 -7.72 8.24
CA VAL A 128 8.84 -7.59 7.77
C VAL A 128 8.89 -6.29 6.98
N PRO A 129 9.66 -5.28 7.43
CA PRO A 129 9.90 -4.09 6.62
C PRO A 129 10.47 -4.58 5.30
N GLN A 130 9.73 -4.38 4.20
CA GLN A 130 10.37 -4.53 2.90
C GLN A 130 11.46 -3.48 2.86
N ALA A 131 12.69 -3.91 2.63
CA ALA A 131 13.85 -3.06 2.48
C ALA A 131 13.64 -2.21 1.22
N THR A 132 12.83 -1.16 1.35
CA THR A 132 12.96 0.00 0.50
C THR A 132 14.24 0.66 0.98
N ASN A 133 15.20 0.86 0.09
CA ASN A 133 16.40 1.68 0.32
C ASN A 133 16.00 3.16 0.53
N SER A 134 15.13 3.41 1.51
CA SER A 134 14.50 4.67 1.85
C SER A 134 15.17 5.26 3.08
N ALA A 135 16.51 5.32 3.06
CA ALA A 135 17.20 6.29 3.89
C ALA A 135 16.65 7.67 3.49
N LYS A 136 15.93 8.34 4.40
CA LYS A 136 15.43 9.71 4.24
C LYS A 136 16.59 10.58 3.73
N LEU A 137 16.56 10.96 2.46
CA LEU A 137 17.43 12.00 1.95
C LEU A 137 16.70 13.33 2.14
N SER A 138 17.06 14.05 3.21
CA SER A 138 16.87 15.50 3.26
C SER A 138 18.15 16.13 2.69
N GLY A 139 18.17 16.41 1.38
CA GLY A 139 19.29 17.11 0.75
C GLY A 139 19.39 16.93 -0.76
N THR A 140 20.12 17.85 -1.39
CA THR A 140 20.60 17.72 -2.78
C THR A 140 21.74 16.69 -2.80
N PHE A 141 21.69 15.72 -3.71
CA PHE A 141 22.78 14.77 -3.92
C PHE A 141 23.10 14.65 -5.42
N THR A 142 24.35 14.30 -5.73
CA THR A 142 24.81 14.06 -7.09
C THR A 142 25.00 12.56 -7.30
N GLY A 143 24.61 12.05 -8.45
CA GLY A 143 24.78 10.65 -8.78
C GLY A 143 24.60 10.38 -10.26
N ARG A 144 24.93 9.16 -10.66
CA ARG A 144 24.82 8.69 -12.03
C ARG A 144 23.51 7.94 -12.25
N VAL A 145 22.78 8.26 -13.32
CA VAL A 145 21.63 7.46 -13.75
C VAL A 145 22.12 6.10 -14.23
N VAL A 146 21.65 5.02 -13.61
CA VAL A 146 22.00 3.64 -13.96
C VAL A 146 20.89 2.92 -14.73
N GLU A 147 19.64 3.36 -14.58
CA GLU A 147 18.50 2.77 -15.28
C GLU A 147 17.40 3.81 -15.48
N VAL A 148 16.75 3.79 -16.65
CA VAL A 148 15.50 4.51 -16.91
C VAL A 148 14.35 3.51 -16.88
N VAL A 149 13.50 3.61 -15.86
CA VAL A 149 12.38 2.68 -15.64
C VAL A 149 11.17 3.07 -16.47
N SER A 150 10.85 4.37 -16.49
CA SER A 150 9.75 4.98 -17.26
C SER A 150 10.09 6.45 -17.57
N GLY A 151 9.29 7.11 -18.42
CA GLY A 151 9.48 8.53 -18.75
C GLY A 151 9.35 9.52 -17.58
N ASP A 152 9.06 9.05 -16.37
CA ASP A 152 9.02 9.84 -15.13
C ASP A 152 9.77 9.18 -13.96
N SER A 153 10.41 8.03 -14.19
CA SER A 153 11.08 7.28 -13.12
C SER A 153 12.42 6.71 -13.58
N LEU A 154 13.44 7.02 -12.80
CA LEU A 154 14.84 6.67 -13.08
C LEU A 154 15.52 6.17 -11.81
N VAL A 155 16.55 5.33 -11.95
CA VAL A 155 17.38 4.86 -10.85
C VAL A 155 18.72 5.59 -10.90
N VAL A 156 19.06 6.28 -9.81
CA VAL A 156 20.32 7.00 -9.65
C VAL A 156 21.18 6.26 -8.64
N LYS A 157 22.42 5.97 -9.01
CA LYS A 157 23.47 5.58 -8.09
C LYS A 157 24.11 6.83 -7.51
N ASP A 158 23.97 7.03 -6.21
CA ASP A 158 24.60 8.14 -5.49
C ASP A 158 26.12 7.99 -5.50
N ASP A 159 26.85 9.07 -5.78
CA ASP A 159 28.31 9.04 -5.85
C ASP A 159 28.95 8.89 -4.46
N ALA A 160 28.30 9.42 -3.41
CA ALA A 160 28.84 9.39 -2.05
C ALA A 160 28.57 8.05 -1.35
N SER A 161 27.33 7.54 -1.42
CA SER A 161 26.95 6.29 -0.76
C SER A 161 27.07 5.05 -1.64
N HIS A 162 27.30 5.22 -2.95
CA HIS A 162 27.21 4.16 -3.97
C HIS A 162 25.88 3.39 -3.96
N ALA A 163 24.86 3.90 -3.27
CA ALA A 163 23.55 3.28 -3.18
C ALA A 163 22.71 3.63 -4.40
N GLU A 164 22.03 2.63 -4.96
CA GLU A 164 21.06 2.81 -6.03
C GLU A 164 19.69 3.20 -5.47
N ARG A 165 19.10 4.24 -6.04
CA ARG A 165 17.85 4.84 -5.58
C ARG A 165 16.94 5.12 -6.74
N ARG A 166 15.70 4.62 -6.66
CA ARG A 166 14.66 4.98 -7.62
C ARG A 166 14.09 6.35 -7.28
N VAL A 167 14.13 7.25 -8.25
CA VAL A 167 13.63 8.61 -8.21
C VAL A 167 12.42 8.72 -9.15
N GLN A 168 11.44 9.53 -8.74
CA GLN A 168 10.32 9.94 -9.57
C GLN A 168 10.43 11.44 -9.82
N LEU A 169 10.16 11.88 -11.05
CA LEU A 169 10.12 13.29 -11.37
C LEU A 169 8.97 13.96 -10.61
N SER A 170 9.28 15.06 -9.93
CA SER A 170 8.28 15.79 -9.14
C SER A 170 7.21 16.38 -10.05
N SER A 171 5.94 16.20 -9.68
CA SER A 171 4.76 16.74 -10.37
C SER A 171 4.53 16.22 -11.80
N LEU A 172 5.20 15.16 -12.22
CA LEU A 172 5.02 14.55 -13.54
C LEU A 172 4.50 13.11 -13.43
N ARG A 173 3.77 12.70 -14.46
CA ARG A 173 3.31 11.32 -14.67
C ARG A 173 3.49 10.99 -16.14
N ALA A 174 4.37 10.04 -16.44
CA ALA A 174 4.56 9.56 -17.80
C ALA A 174 3.49 8.52 -18.17
N PRO A 175 3.20 8.31 -19.47
CA PRO A 175 2.35 7.22 -19.92
C PRO A 175 2.88 5.88 -19.41
N ARG A 176 2.00 5.02 -18.90
CA ARG A 176 2.43 3.78 -18.23
C ARG A 176 2.97 2.79 -19.25
N MET A 177 4.17 2.28 -19.00
CA MET A 177 4.66 1.12 -19.72
C MET A 177 3.77 -0.09 -19.44
N GLY A 178 3.63 -0.94 -20.45
CA GLY A 178 2.84 -2.16 -20.33
C GLY A 178 3.45 -3.11 -19.31
N THR A 179 2.58 -3.84 -18.61
CA THR A 179 2.95 -5.00 -17.79
C THR A 179 2.49 -6.27 -18.49
N ARG A 180 2.90 -7.45 -18.01
CA ARG A 180 2.48 -8.73 -18.62
C ARG A 180 0.95 -8.86 -18.80
N ASP A 181 0.17 -8.23 -17.93
CA ASP A 181 -1.30 -8.28 -17.92
C ASP A 181 -1.99 -6.99 -18.42
N ARG A 182 -1.24 -5.97 -18.87
CA ARG A 182 -1.80 -4.69 -19.34
C ARG A 182 -0.96 -4.08 -20.48
N PRO A 183 -1.55 -3.70 -21.62
CA PRO A 183 -0.80 -3.03 -22.69
C PRO A 183 -0.26 -1.67 -22.23
N SER A 184 0.81 -1.21 -22.87
CA SER A 184 1.36 0.13 -22.64
C SER A 184 0.35 1.21 -23.05
N ASP A 185 0.34 2.31 -22.32
CA ASP A 185 -0.39 3.51 -22.74
C ASP A 185 0.25 4.05 -24.05
N ALA A 186 -0.53 4.80 -24.84
CA ALA A 186 -0.01 5.40 -26.07
C ALA A 186 1.19 6.31 -25.75
N TRP A 187 2.24 6.24 -26.58
CA TRP A 187 3.52 6.97 -26.43
C TRP A 187 4.39 6.61 -25.22
N ALA A 188 4.10 5.51 -24.50
CA ALA A 188 4.88 5.12 -23.32
C ALA A 188 6.32 4.71 -23.64
N THR A 189 6.57 4.10 -24.81
CA THR A 189 7.92 3.72 -25.24
C THR A 189 8.72 4.95 -25.61
N GLU A 190 8.10 5.86 -26.36
CA GLU A 190 8.68 7.12 -26.82
C GLU A 190 9.02 8.03 -25.65
N ALA A 191 8.15 8.10 -24.64
CA ALA A 191 8.41 8.86 -23.41
C ALA A 191 9.58 8.29 -22.59
N LYS A 192 9.83 6.98 -22.66
CA LYS A 192 10.99 6.35 -22.02
C LYS A 192 12.29 6.63 -22.79
N GLU A 193 12.28 6.50 -24.11
CA GLU A 193 13.46 6.72 -24.97
C GLU A 193 13.89 8.20 -25.03
N PHE A 194 12.97 9.13 -24.76
CA PHE A 194 13.28 10.56 -24.72
C PHE A 194 14.16 10.98 -23.52
N LEU A 195 14.21 10.16 -22.48
CA LEU A 195 14.81 10.49 -21.18
C LEU A 195 16.21 9.87 -21.03
#